data_AF-A0A3B9G4K1-F1
#
_entry.id   AF-A0A3B9G4K1-F1
#
_cell.length_a   1.000
_cell.length_b   1.000
_cell.length_c   1.000
_cell.angle_alpha   90.00
_cell.angle_beta   90.00
_cell.angle_gamma   90.00
#
_symmetry.space_group_name_H-M   'P 1'
#
loop_
_entity.id
_entity.type
_entity.pdbx_description
1 polymer ?
#
loop_
_entity_poly.entity_id
_entity_poly.type
_entity_poly.pdbx_seq_one_letter_code
_entity_poly.pdbx_strand_id
1 'polypeptide(L)'
;MKLTTIMIIFMIFYMIYSNIGMGKKTLKSKKLNAVLQDMPDKDLIFQELDEMIAEETDPAFVSKYMVIKLWASIYHNENELFLELLDQLNIDSLISDGKNNTIINYEDSFFYLLLAIPNRLFYAEEPELMEKFYEKLEPYKETLKNYLVYALGMAARKYYQNEEDLGREMYIKLDEGDYGEFRYNKQLIGIYKNIASSFMAGIALQQNDMEQYEQQLPYLQSFSASGLGARWLKELGIELPKDPEEEEENTEEKPEEASADEETEPEKEENK
;
A
#
# COMPACT_ATOMS: atom_id res chain seq x y z
N MET A 1 -3.10 -22.26 5.19
CA MET A 1 -3.31 -21.14 4.25
C MET A 1 -4.57 -20.42 4.69
N LYS A 2 -4.42 -19.29 5.39
CA LYS A 2 -5.50 -18.66 6.16
C LYS A 2 -6.46 -17.92 5.21
N LEU A 3 -7.76 -17.95 5.52
CA LEU A 3 -8.85 -17.30 4.78
C LEU A 3 -8.59 -15.79 4.52
N THR A 4 -7.77 -15.17 5.37
CA THR A 4 -7.31 -13.78 5.32
C THR A 4 -6.44 -13.46 4.10
N THR A 5 -5.60 -14.40 3.63
CA THR A 5 -4.78 -14.21 2.43
C THR A 5 -5.64 -14.12 1.17
N ILE A 6 -6.78 -14.83 1.13
CA ILE A 6 -7.73 -14.82 0.00
C ILE A 6 -8.53 -13.50 -0.03
N MET A 7 -8.84 -12.90 1.13
CA MET A 7 -9.55 -11.61 1.20
C MET A 7 -8.67 -10.41 0.82
N ILE A 8 -7.39 -10.44 1.18
CA ILE A 8 -6.39 -9.40 0.83
C ILE A 8 -6.17 -9.33 -0.70
N ILE A 9 -6.14 -10.51 -1.33
CA ILE A 9 -6.11 -10.66 -2.78
C ILE A 9 -7.39 -10.07 -3.39
N PHE A 10 -8.56 -10.30 -2.80
CA PHE A 10 -9.85 -9.77 -3.30
C PHE A 10 -9.95 -8.23 -3.35
N MET A 11 -9.30 -7.48 -2.44
CA MET A 11 -9.32 -6.01 -2.46
C MET A 11 -8.44 -5.41 -3.56
N ILE A 12 -7.23 -5.95 -3.77
CA ILE A 12 -6.39 -5.59 -4.93
C ILE A 12 -7.09 -5.97 -6.24
N PHE A 13 -7.82 -7.10 -6.24
CA PHE A 13 -8.65 -7.55 -7.37
C PHE A 13 -9.81 -6.59 -7.70
N TYR A 14 -10.42 -5.95 -6.70
CA TYR A 14 -11.59 -5.09 -6.90
C TYR A 14 -11.21 -3.68 -7.39
N MET A 15 -10.06 -3.15 -6.96
CA MET A 15 -9.53 -1.84 -7.42
C MET A 15 -9.34 -1.75 -8.94
N ILE A 16 -9.18 -2.88 -9.61
CA ILE A 16 -8.79 -2.95 -11.02
C ILE A 16 -9.95 -3.43 -11.92
N TYR A 17 -11.09 -3.84 -11.34
CA TYR A 17 -12.22 -4.43 -12.09
C TYR A 17 -13.18 -3.38 -12.70
N SER A 18 -12.95 -2.07 -12.53
CA SER A 18 -13.93 -1.01 -12.87
C SER A 18 -14.17 -0.73 -14.35
N ASN A 19 -13.37 -1.27 -15.27
CA ASN A 19 -13.47 -0.89 -16.68
C ASN A 19 -13.97 -2.07 -17.53
N ILE A 20 -15.29 -2.08 -17.72
CA ILE A 20 -16.07 -2.95 -18.59
C ILE A 20 -15.67 -2.68 -20.06
N GLY A 21 -14.57 -3.31 -20.48
CA GLY A 21 -14.05 -3.41 -21.85
C GLY A 21 -13.29 -4.73 -21.99
N MET A 22 -14.01 -5.85 -21.91
CA MET A 22 -13.89 -6.77 -20.77
C MET A 22 -13.08 -8.07 -20.99
N GLY A 23 -12.37 -8.24 -22.11
CA GLY A 23 -11.58 -9.46 -22.36
C GLY A 23 -10.08 -9.29 -22.09
N LYS A 24 -9.40 -8.59 -23.00
CA LYS A 24 -7.93 -8.45 -22.99
C LYS A 24 -7.44 -7.56 -21.84
N LYS A 25 -8.13 -6.45 -21.53
CA LYS A 25 -7.77 -5.58 -20.40
C LYS A 25 -7.90 -6.33 -19.07
N THR A 26 -8.97 -7.11 -18.89
CA THR A 26 -9.18 -7.96 -17.72
C THR A 26 -8.09 -9.01 -17.56
N LEU A 27 -7.62 -9.61 -18.66
CA LEU A 27 -6.52 -10.59 -18.61
C LEU A 27 -5.19 -9.94 -18.22
N LYS A 28 -4.86 -8.78 -18.81
CA LYS A 28 -3.65 -8.01 -18.47
C LYS A 28 -3.65 -7.58 -17.00
N SER A 29 -4.79 -7.08 -16.52
CA SER A 29 -4.98 -6.76 -15.10
C SER A 29 -4.83 -7.97 -14.18
N LYS A 30 -5.35 -9.14 -14.57
CA LYS A 30 -5.19 -10.39 -13.79
C LYS A 30 -3.74 -10.86 -13.73
N LYS A 31 -3.00 -10.78 -14.86
CA LYS A 31 -1.57 -11.10 -14.89
C LYS A 31 -0.79 -10.17 -13.96
N LEU A 32 -1.00 -8.86 -14.07
CA LEU A 32 -0.36 -7.88 -13.19
C LEU A 32 -0.67 -8.14 -11.70
N ASN A 33 -1.88 -8.59 -11.38
CA ASN A 33 -2.24 -8.97 -10.01
C ASN A 33 -1.51 -10.19 -9.50
N ALA A 34 -1.20 -11.16 -10.36
CA ALA A 34 -0.40 -12.32 -9.97
C ALA A 34 1.03 -11.86 -9.65
N VAL A 35 1.63 -11.07 -10.54
CA VAL A 35 2.96 -10.49 -10.37
C VAL A 35 3.08 -9.73 -9.03
N LEU A 36 2.09 -8.91 -8.67
CA LEU A 36 2.09 -8.19 -7.39
C LEU A 36 2.04 -9.09 -6.13
N GLN A 37 1.63 -10.36 -6.24
CA GLN A 37 1.69 -11.32 -5.13
C GLN A 37 3.13 -11.77 -4.84
N ASP A 38 3.96 -11.77 -5.88
CA ASP A 38 5.36 -12.18 -5.83
C ASP A 38 6.29 -11.03 -5.47
N MET A 39 5.75 -9.86 -5.09
CA MET A 39 6.53 -8.70 -4.65
C MET A 39 7.60 -8.99 -3.58
N PRO A 40 7.47 -9.97 -2.67
CA PRO A 40 8.57 -10.34 -1.78
C PRO A 40 9.77 -11.00 -2.47
N ASP A 41 9.56 -11.66 -3.62
CA ASP A 41 10.59 -12.36 -4.39
C ASP A 41 11.12 -11.46 -5.52
N LYS A 42 12.30 -10.89 -5.26
CA LYS A 42 12.97 -9.94 -6.16
C LYS A 42 13.20 -10.50 -7.56
N ASP A 43 13.71 -11.72 -7.68
CA ASP A 43 14.13 -12.23 -8.99
C ASP A 43 12.90 -12.57 -9.83
N LEU A 44 11.87 -13.15 -9.20
CA LEU A 44 10.62 -13.48 -9.85
C LEU A 44 9.86 -12.23 -10.33
N ILE A 45 9.70 -11.21 -9.47
CA ILE A 45 8.97 -9.99 -9.83
C ILE A 45 9.61 -9.27 -11.02
N PHE A 46 10.94 -9.15 -11.05
CA PHE A 46 11.63 -8.47 -12.14
C PHE A 46 11.58 -9.27 -13.43
N GLN A 47 11.75 -10.59 -13.37
CA GLN A 47 11.63 -11.45 -14.54
C GLN A 47 10.23 -11.32 -15.17
N GLU A 48 9.17 -11.45 -14.36
CA GLU A 48 7.81 -11.38 -14.87
C GLU A 48 7.46 -10.02 -15.46
N LEU A 49 7.90 -8.93 -14.82
CA LEU A 49 7.69 -7.58 -15.34
C LEU A 49 8.47 -7.35 -16.65
N ASP A 50 9.69 -7.87 -16.77
CA ASP A 50 10.46 -7.77 -18.01
C ASP A 50 9.84 -8.55 -19.16
N GLU A 51 9.33 -9.75 -18.91
CA GLU A 51 8.57 -10.52 -19.89
C GLU A 51 7.30 -9.76 -20.31
N MET A 52 6.54 -9.21 -19.34
CA MET A 52 5.34 -8.44 -19.63
C MET A 52 5.61 -7.16 -20.42
N ILE A 53 6.73 -6.47 -20.16
CA ILE A 53 7.15 -5.28 -20.90
C ILE A 53 7.56 -5.66 -22.33
N ALA A 54 8.32 -6.74 -22.51
CA ALA A 54 8.80 -7.18 -23.81
C ALA A 54 7.68 -7.68 -24.74
N GLU A 55 6.64 -8.32 -24.18
CA GLU A 55 5.50 -8.84 -24.95
C GLU A 55 4.43 -7.78 -25.28
N GLU A 56 4.44 -6.63 -24.60
CA GLU A 56 3.37 -5.64 -24.71
C GLU A 56 3.59 -4.64 -25.85
N THR A 57 2.53 -4.45 -26.65
CA THR A 57 2.56 -3.52 -27.79
C THR A 57 1.87 -2.19 -27.51
N ASP A 58 0.99 -2.14 -26.50
CA ASP A 58 0.27 -0.92 -26.13
C ASP A 58 1.16 -0.05 -25.22
N PRO A 59 1.59 1.14 -25.67
CA PRO A 59 2.51 1.99 -24.90
C PRO A 59 2.00 2.35 -23.51
N ALA A 60 0.69 2.47 -23.31
CA ALA A 60 0.13 2.78 -22.00
C ALA A 60 0.26 1.60 -21.02
N PHE A 61 0.11 0.37 -21.52
CA PHE A 61 0.35 -0.83 -20.70
C PHE A 61 1.83 -1.07 -20.43
N VAL A 62 2.70 -0.80 -21.41
CA VAL A 62 4.16 -0.82 -21.19
C VAL A 62 4.53 0.11 -20.04
N SER A 63 4.09 1.38 -20.10
CA SER A 63 4.39 2.35 -19.05
C SER A 63 3.75 1.98 -17.72
N LYS A 64 2.56 1.38 -17.72
CA LYS A 64 1.96 0.83 -16.50
C LYS A 64 2.85 -0.23 -15.85
N TYR A 65 3.36 -1.18 -16.63
CA TYR A 65 4.26 -2.21 -16.09
C TYR A 65 5.60 -1.60 -15.64
N MET A 66 6.13 -0.61 -16.35
CA MET A 66 7.31 0.15 -15.93
C MET A 66 7.10 0.89 -14.62
N VAL A 67 5.92 1.48 -14.36
CA VAL A 67 5.59 2.11 -13.07
C VAL A 67 5.63 1.08 -11.94
N ILE A 68 5.10 -0.12 -12.17
CA ILE A 68 5.17 -1.20 -11.17
C ILE A 68 6.61 -1.68 -10.95
N LYS A 69 7.40 -1.81 -12.03
CA LYS A 69 8.83 -2.15 -11.95
C LYS A 69 9.64 -1.08 -11.21
N LEU A 70 9.32 0.19 -11.44
CA LEU A 70 9.91 1.32 -10.73
C LEU A 70 9.58 1.24 -9.23
N TRP A 71 8.33 0.96 -8.87
CA TRP A 71 7.96 0.76 -7.47
C TRP A 71 8.64 -0.47 -6.85
N ALA A 72 8.75 -1.58 -7.57
CA ALA A 72 9.47 -2.78 -7.11
C ALA A 72 10.96 -2.50 -6.88
N SER A 73 11.60 -1.68 -7.72
CA SER A 73 13.01 -1.30 -7.53
C SER A 73 13.26 -0.62 -6.19
N ILE A 74 12.43 0.34 -5.79
CA ILE A 74 12.58 0.97 -4.47
C ILE A 74 12.09 0.06 -3.33
N TYR A 75 11.16 -0.86 -3.59
CA TYR A 75 10.76 -1.87 -2.61
C TYR A 75 11.93 -2.80 -2.24
N HIS A 76 12.76 -3.17 -3.23
CA HIS A 76 13.92 -4.04 -3.06
C HIS A 76 15.25 -3.31 -2.86
N ASN A 77 15.23 -1.98 -2.68
CA ASN A 77 16.40 -1.12 -2.49
C ASN A 77 17.39 -1.14 -3.69
N GLU A 78 16.87 -1.27 -4.91
CA GLU A 78 17.62 -1.23 -6.17
C GLU A 78 17.69 0.21 -6.72
N ASN A 79 18.40 1.09 -6.02
CA ASN A 79 18.40 2.53 -6.30
C ASN A 79 18.97 2.89 -7.68
N GLU A 80 19.99 2.18 -8.17
CA GLU A 80 20.56 2.41 -9.51
C GLU A 80 19.54 2.05 -10.59
N LEU A 81 18.88 0.90 -10.44
CA LEU A 81 17.82 0.47 -11.35
C LEU A 81 16.62 1.42 -11.29
N PHE A 82 16.28 1.95 -10.11
CA PHE A 82 15.22 2.95 -9.96
C PHE A 82 15.48 4.18 -10.84
N LEU A 83 16.70 4.72 -10.82
CA LEU A 83 17.07 5.88 -11.63
C LEU A 83 17.01 5.56 -13.13
N GLU A 84 17.53 4.41 -13.54
CA GLU A 84 17.45 3.96 -14.93
C GLU A 84 15.99 3.87 -15.41
N LEU A 85 15.13 3.23 -14.61
CA LEU A 85 13.71 3.08 -14.93
C LEU A 85 12.98 4.42 -14.94
N LEU A 86 13.33 5.34 -14.03
CA LEU A 86 12.76 6.68 -13.98
C LEU A 86 13.07 7.46 -15.26
N ASP A 87 14.30 7.36 -15.77
CA ASP A 87 14.70 8.01 -17.02
C ASP A 87 13.94 7.43 -18.21
N GLN A 88 13.79 6.10 -18.28
CA GLN A 88 13.10 5.40 -19.36
C GLN A 88 11.57 5.57 -19.34
N LEU A 89 10.98 5.82 -18.16
CA LEU A 89 9.53 5.90 -18.01
C LEU A 89 8.92 7.01 -18.88
N ASN A 90 7.93 6.63 -19.70
CA ASN A 90 7.17 7.53 -20.56
C ASN A 90 5.76 7.81 -20.00
N ILE A 91 5.66 8.85 -19.17
CA ILE A 91 4.40 9.23 -18.52
C ILE A 91 3.34 9.73 -19.54
N ASP A 92 3.76 10.34 -20.65
CA ASP A 92 2.83 10.86 -21.68
C ASP A 92 1.90 9.78 -22.23
N SER A 93 2.38 8.54 -22.31
CA SER A 93 1.57 7.39 -22.75
C SER A 93 0.40 7.05 -21.81
N LEU A 94 0.48 7.44 -20.52
CA LEU A 94 -0.59 7.29 -19.54
C LEU A 94 -1.58 8.47 -19.57
N ILE A 95 -1.18 9.58 -20.19
CA ILE A 95 -1.94 10.83 -20.26
C ILE A 95 -2.70 10.97 -21.58
N SER A 96 -2.12 10.52 -22.71
CA SER A 96 -2.66 10.78 -24.04
C SER A 96 -3.01 9.49 -24.78
N ASP A 97 -4.31 9.20 -24.87
CA ASP A 97 -4.87 8.63 -26.09
C ASP A 97 -5.86 9.69 -26.57
N GLY A 98 -5.79 10.09 -27.84
CA GLY A 98 -6.56 11.21 -28.39
C GLY A 98 -8.09 11.09 -28.33
N LYS A 99 -8.66 10.13 -27.59
CA LYS A 99 -10.10 9.96 -27.35
C LYS A 99 -10.38 9.39 -25.95
N ASN A 100 -10.54 10.29 -24.97
CA ASN A 100 -11.17 10.13 -23.63
C ASN A 100 -10.23 10.51 -22.47
N ASN A 101 -10.80 10.65 -21.27
CA ASN A 101 -10.14 11.06 -20.03
C ASN A 101 -9.21 9.93 -19.51
N THR A 102 -8.11 9.68 -20.21
CA THR A 102 -7.12 8.60 -20.04
C THR A 102 -6.56 8.48 -18.64
N ILE A 103 -6.37 9.59 -17.94
CA ILE A 103 -5.84 9.60 -16.57
C ILE A 103 -6.76 8.82 -15.61
N ILE A 104 -8.09 8.89 -15.77
CA ILE A 104 -9.02 8.10 -14.93
C ILE A 104 -8.87 6.60 -15.21
N ASN A 105 -8.57 6.22 -16.46
CA ASN A 105 -8.40 4.82 -16.84
C ASN A 105 -7.10 4.21 -16.32
N TYR A 106 -6.10 5.04 -16.06
CA TYR A 106 -4.78 4.66 -15.54
C TYR A 106 -4.50 5.29 -14.18
N GLU A 107 -5.55 5.63 -13.44
CA GLU A 107 -5.43 6.31 -12.15
C GLU A 107 -4.69 5.45 -11.13
N ASP A 108 -4.71 4.13 -11.29
CA ASP A 108 -3.88 3.21 -10.53
C ASP A 108 -2.38 3.41 -10.77
N SER A 109 -1.96 3.72 -11.99
CA SER A 109 -0.56 4.06 -12.29
C SER A 109 -0.18 5.40 -11.63
N PHE A 110 -1.10 6.37 -11.64
CA PHE A 110 -0.90 7.64 -10.94
C PHE A 110 -0.94 7.51 -9.42
N PHE A 111 -1.68 6.54 -8.87
CA PHE A 111 -1.60 6.18 -7.46
C PHE A 111 -0.18 5.75 -7.10
N TYR A 112 0.45 4.87 -7.88
CA TYR A 112 1.85 4.50 -7.62
C TYR A 112 2.79 5.69 -7.76
N LEU A 113 2.64 6.48 -8.82
CA LEU A 113 3.51 7.64 -9.07
C LEU A 113 3.36 8.74 -8.03
N LEU A 114 2.17 9.04 -7.53
CA LEU A 114 1.96 10.22 -6.68
C LEU A 114 1.85 9.88 -5.19
N LEU A 115 1.62 8.61 -4.85
CA LEU A 115 1.39 8.19 -3.47
C LEU A 115 2.35 7.06 -3.06
N ALA A 116 2.32 5.90 -3.71
CA ALA A 116 3.04 4.71 -3.23
C ALA A 116 4.57 4.83 -3.35
N ILE A 117 5.09 5.30 -4.49
CA ILE A 117 6.53 5.49 -4.67
C ILE A 117 7.08 6.57 -3.73
N PRO A 118 6.47 7.77 -3.63
CA PRO A 118 6.88 8.76 -2.63
C PRO A 118 6.86 8.25 -1.19
N ASN A 119 5.81 7.52 -0.78
CA ASN A 119 5.72 6.96 0.57
C ASN A 119 6.86 5.98 0.85
N ARG A 120 7.18 5.14 -0.14
CA ARG A 120 8.29 4.18 -0.03
C ARG A 120 9.65 4.86 0.01
N LEU A 121 9.85 5.92 -0.80
CA LEU A 121 11.08 6.73 -0.77
C LEU A 121 11.25 7.46 0.57
N PHE A 122 10.15 7.95 1.15
CA PHE A 122 10.15 8.54 2.49
C PHE A 122 10.57 7.51 3.54
N TYR A 123 9.94 6.33 3.53
CA TYR A 123 10.28 5.23 4.44
C TYR A 123 11.73 4.74 4.30
N ALA A 124 12.25 4.72 3.08
CA ALA A 124 13.62 4.32 2.80
C ALA A 124 14.65 5.40 3.19
N GLU A 125 14.21 6.59 3.61
CA GLU A 125 15.06 7.74 3.92
C GLU A 125 15.96 8.15 2.72
N GLU A 126 15.40 8.16 1.52
CA GLU A 126 16.11 8.46 0.25
C GLU A 126 15.71 9.83 -0.34
N PRO A 127 16.10 10.96 0.28
CA PRO A 127 15.65 12.29 -0.11
C PRO A 127 16.14 12.72 -1.51
N GLU A 128 17.35 12.32 -1.91
CA GLU A 128 17.91 12.65 -3.24
C GLU A 128 17.13 11.94 -4.36
N LEU A 129 16.73 10.69 -4.15
CA LEU A 129 15.88 9.97 -5.09
C LEU A 129 14.48 10.55 -5.14
N MET A 130 13.94 10.97 -3.99
CA MET A 130 12.64 11.66 -3.92
C MET A 130 12.65 12.97 -4.70
N GLU A 131 13.72 13.77 -4.61
CA GLU A 131 13.85 15.01 -5.37
C GLU A 131 13.84 14.74 -6.88
N LYS A 132 14.72 13.85 -7.37
CA LYS A 132 14.76 13.44 -8.79
C LYS A 132 13.42 12.88 -9.28
N PHE A 133 12.75 12.11 -8.43
CA PHE A 133 11.43 11.58 -8.72
C PHE A 133 10.40 12.68 -8.93
N TYR A 134 10.36 13.71 -8.06
CA TYR A 134 9.46 14.85 -8.25
C TYR A 134 9.85 15.72 -9.46
N GLU A 135 11.14 15.87 -9.78
CA GLU A 135 11.58 16.55 -11.00
C GLU A 135 11.01 15.89 -12.26
N LYS A 136 10.95 14.55 -12.30
CA LYS A 136 10.33 13.80 -13.41
C LYS A 136 8.83 14.12 -13.56
N LEU A 137 8.13 14.39 -12.45
CA LEU A 137 6.68 14.64 -12.45
C LEU A 137 6.31 16.11 -12.70
N GLU A 138 7.19 17.05 -12.40
CA GLU A 138 6.92 18.51 -12.50
C GLU A 138 6.35 18.94 -13.86
N PRO A 139 6.83 18.45 -15.02
CA PRO A 139 6.26 18.83 -16.33
C PRO A 139 4.77 18.53 -16.48
N TYR A 140 4.23 17.59 -15.69
CA TYR A 140 2.84 17.12 -15.78
C TYR A 140 1.88 17.81 -14.81
N LYS A 141 2.39 18.72 -13.96
CA LYS A 141 1.62 19.44 -12.94
C LYS A 141 0.34 20.07 -13.47
N GLU A 142 0.43 20.84 -14.56
CA GLU A 142 -0.73 21.55 -15.12
C GLU A 142 -1.80 20.59 -15.66
N THR A 143 -1.39 19.42 -16.14
CA THR A 143 -2.29 18.38 -16.62
C THR A 143 -2.95 17.63 -15.44
N LEU A 144 -2.22 17.41 -14.35
CA LEU A 144 -2.65 16.61 -13.20
C LEU A 144 -3.39 17.42 -12.11
N LYS A 145 -3.26 18.76 -12.08
CA LYS A 145 -3.77 19.61 -10.99
C LYS A 145 -5.25 19.46 -10.62
N ASN A 146 -6.08 19.02 -11.56
CA ASN A 146 -7.53 18.84 -11.35
C ASN A 146 -7.89 17.41 -10.92
N TYR A 147 -6.92 16.54 -10.64
CA TYR A 147 -7.15 15.16 -10.22
C TYR A 147 -6.91 14.98 -8.72
N LEU A 148 -7.77 14.19 -8.08
CA LEU A 148 -7.73 14.00 -6.64
C LEU A 148 -6.41 13.36 -6.18
N VAL A 149 -5.93 12.37 -6.93
CA VAL A 149 -4.65 11.68 -6.66
C VAL A 149 -3.46 12.65 -6.66
N TYR A 150 -3.51 13.70 -7.49
CA TYR A 150 -2.48 14.73 -7.53
C TYR A 150 -2.57 15.66 -6.33
N ALA A 151 -3.77 16.16 -6.01
CA ALA A 151 -3.98 17.00 -4.82
C ALA A 151 -3.53 16.27 -3.53
N LEU A 152 -3.88 14.99 -3.40
CA LEU A 152 -3.47 14.15 -2.28
C LEU A 152 -1.97 13.88 -2.27
N GLY A 153 -1.35 13.61 -3.43
CA GLY A 153 0.09 13.43 -3.54
C GLY A 153 0.89 14.69 -3.16
N MET A 154 0.38 15.88 -3.50
CA MET A 154 1.01 17.14 -3.08
C MET A 154 0.81 17.42 -1.59
N ALA A 155 -0.32 17.05 -1.00
CA ALA A 155 -0.50 17.07 0.45
C ALA A 155 0.49 16.12 1.16
N ALA A 156 0.64 14.89 0.65
CA ALA A 156 1.60 13.91 1.15
C ALA A 156 3.04 14.43 1.05
N ARG A 157 3.39 15.09 -0.06
CA ARG A 157 4.70 15.73 -0.24
C ARG A 157 4.99 16.74 0.88
N LYS A 158 4.04 17.60 1.24
CA LYS A 158 4.19 18.55 2.36
C LYS A 158 4.46 17.84 3.69
N TYR A 159 3.80 16.72 3.93
CA TYR A 159 4.06 15.88 5.10
C TYR A 159 5.50 15.35 5.09
N TYR A 160 5.95 14.75 3.99
CA TYR A 160 7.32 14.19 3.90
C TYR A 160 8.42 15.24 4.06
N GLN A 161 8.18 16.47 3.57
CA GLN A 161 9.14 17.57 3.63
C GLN A 161 9.04 18.38 4.93
N ASN A 162 8.08 18.06 5.81
CA ASN A 162 7.77 18.82 7.02
C ASN A 162 7.50 20.32 6.72
N GLU A 163 6.67 20.58 5.71
CA GLU A 163 6.35 21.91 5.20
C GLU A 163 4.89 22.33 5.46
N GLU A 164 4.67 23.64 5.53
CA GLU A 164 3.35 24.28 5.67
C GLU A 164 2.50 23.68 6.81
N ASP A 165 1.31 23.16 6.51
CA ASP A 165 0.38 22.51 7.43
C ASP A 165 0.46 20.97 7.36
N LEU A 166 1.53 20.44 6.77
CA LEU A 166 1.74 19.01 6.51
C LEU A 166 0.66 18.38 5.60
N GLY A 167 -0.06 19.22 4.84
CA GLY A 167 -1.16 18.78 3.97
C GLY A 167 -2.51 18.62 4.67
N ARG A 168 -2.61 19.01 5.96
CA ARG A 168 -3.80 18.84 6.81
C ARG A 168 -5.08 19.37 6.17
N GLU A 169 -5.05 20.55 5.54
CA GLU A 169 -6.22 21.15 4.88
C GLU A 169 -6.84 20.19 3.85
N MET A 170 -6.01 19.52 3.04
CA MET A 170 -6.48 18.59 2.02
C MET A 170 -7.08 17.32 2.64
N TYR A 171 -6.49 16.82 3.73
CA TYR A 171 -7.01 15.64 4.41
C TYR A 171 -8.37 15.92 5.06
N ILE A 172 -8.55 17.10 5.66
CA ILE A 172 -9.85 17.54 6.21
C ILE A 172 -10.89 17.66 5.10
N LYS A 173 -10.57 18.31 3.97
CA LYS A 173 -11.47 18.37 2.80
C LYS A 173 -11.92 16.99 2.34
N LEU A 174 -11.00 16.02 2.32
CA LEU A 174 -11.30 14.65 1.90
C LEU A 174 -12.22 13.92 2.90
N ASP A 175 -12.04 14.15 4.20
CA ASP A 175 -12.88 13.59 5.24
C ASP A 175 -14.31 14.17 5.15
N GLU A 176 -14.42 15.50 5.07
CA GLU A 176 -15.68 16.27 5.04
C GLU A 176 -16.50 16.09 3.75
N GLY A 177 -15.90 15.53 2.68
CA GLY A 177 -16.59 15.39 1.40
C GLY A 177 -16.37 16.54 0.41
N ASP A 178 -15.54 17.53 0.76
CA ASP A 178 -15.29 18.74 -0.03
C ASP A 178 -14.15 18.55 -1.04
N TYR A 179 -14.38 17.67 -2.00
CA TYR A 179 -13.45 17.34 -3.09
C TYR A 179 -14.17 17.21 -4.44
N GLY A 180 -15.33 17.85 -4.57
CA GLY A 180 -16.19 17.78 -5.75
C GLY A 180 -15.60 18.47 -6.99
N GLU A 181 -14.61 19.33 -6.80
CA GLU A 181 -13.85 20.01 -7.85
C GLU A 181 -12.87 19.06 -8.57
N PHE A 182 -12.48 17.95 -7.93
CA PHE A 182 -11.49 17.03 -8.46
C PHE A 182 -12.09 15.90 -9.30
N ARG A 183 -11.34 15.48 -10.32
CA ARG A 183 -11.59 14.28 -11.11
C ARG A 183 -10.94 13.06 -10.44
N TYR A 184 -11.68 11.97 -10.33
CA TYR A 184 -11.18 10.71 -9.78
C TYR A 184 -12.08 9.53 -10.15
N ASN A 185 -11.52 8.33 -10.07
CA ASN A 185 -12.24 7.08 -10.11
C ASN A 185 -12.93 6.87 -8.77
N LYS A 186 -14.26 6.87 -8.77
CA LYS A 186 -15.09 6.70 -7.57
C LYS A 186 -14.79 5.42 -6.79
N GLN A 187 -14.19 4.42 -7.41
CA GLN A 187 -13.79 3.20 -6.71
C GLN A 187 -12.56 3.38 -5.82
N LEU A 188 -11.73 4.39 -6.08
CA LEU A 188 -10.53 4.69 -5.30
C LEU A 188 -10.79 5.62 -4.12
N ILE A 189 -11.99 6.21 -4.00
CA ILE A 189 -12.26 7.21 -2.96
C ILE A 189 -12.08 6.68 -1.54
N GLY A 190 -12.49 5.43 -1.29
CA GLY A 190 -12.30 4.81 0.02
C GLY A 190 -10.82 4.68 0.39
N ILE A 191 -9.97 4.39 -0.59
CA ILE A 191 -8.52 4.26 -0.39
C ILE A 191 -7.92 5.64 -0.15
N TYR A 192 -8.31 6.65 -0.92
CA TYR A 192 -7.84 8.02 -0.70
C TYR A 192 -8.22 8.52 0.69
N LYS A 193 -9.44 8.26 1.16
CA LYS A 193 -9.87 8.59 2.53
C LYS A 193 -9.01 7.88 3.57
N ASN A 194 -8.79 6.58 3.43
CA ASN A 194 -7.91 5.84 4.35
C ASN A 194 -6.47 6.37 4.36
N ILE A 195 -5.95 6.78 3.20
CA ILE A 195 -4.63 7.43 3.10
C ILE A 195 -4.64 8.78 3.82
N ALA A 196 -5.64 9.63 3.62
CA ALA A 196 -5.75 10.88 4.36
C ALA A 196 -5.84 10.65 5.87
N SER A 197 -6.62 9.66 6.33
CA SER A 197 -6.67 9.27 7.75
C SER A 197 -5.31 8.82 8.28
N SER A 198 -4.53 8.08 7.48
CA SER A 198 -3.17 7.67 7.87
C SER A 198 -2.23 8.85 8.03
N PHE A 199 -2.28 9.85 7.14
CA PHE A 199 -1.50 11.07 7.32
C PHE A 199 -1.97 11.90 8.51
N MET A 200 -3.29 12.03 8.72
CA MET A 200 -3.84 12.71 9.89
C MET A 200 -3.38 12.06 11.19
N ALA A 201 -3.34 10.73 11.25
CA ALA A 201 -2.78 9.98 12.37
C ALA A 201 -1.27 10.22 12.53
N GLY A 202 -0.50 10.20 11.44
CA GLY A 202 0.93 10.52 11.45
C GLY A 202 1.22 11.93 11.95
N ILE A 203 0.40 12.93 11.57
CA ILE A 203 0.52 14.30 12.07
C ILE A 203 0.16 14.36 13.56
N ALA A 204 -0.92 13.69 13.97
CA ALA A 204 -1.35 13.66 15.37
C ALA A 204 -0.25 13.08 16.28
N LEU A 205 0.40 11.98 15.85
CA LEU A 205 1.54 11.39 16.55
C LEU A 205 2.72 12.36 16.64
N GLN A 206 3.08 13.05 15.55
CA GLN A 206 4.15 14.07 15.55
C GLN A 206 3.86 15.22 16.53
N GLN A 207 2.59 15.55 16.75
CA GLN A 207 2.14 16.64 17.62
C GLN A 207 1.82 16.20 19.05
N ASN A 208 1.92 14.90 19.36
CA ASN A 208 1.46 14.30 20.62
C ASN A 208 -0.05 14.55 20.90
N ASP A 209 -0.86 14.66 19.85
CA ASP A 209 -2.32 14.80 19.93
C ASP A 209 -2.99 13.43 19.90
N MET A 210 -3.05 12.78 21.07
CA MET A 210 -3.61 11.43 21.17
C MET A 210 -5.12 11.39 20.95
N GLU A 211 -5.85 12.48 21.23
CA GLU A 211 -7.29 12.56 20.98
C GLU A 211 -7.56 12.50 19.46
N GLN A 212 -6.80 13.28 18.68
CA GLN A 212 -6.91 13.23 17.23
C GLN A 212 -6.46 11.87 16.66
N TYR A 213 -5.42 11.26 17.22
CA TYR A 213 -4.98 9.92 16.81
C TYR A 213 -6.07 8.85 17.07
N GLU A 214 -6.69 8.85 18.25
CA GLU A 214 -7.76 7.93 18.61
C GLU A 214 -8.97 8.04 17.67
N GLN A 215 -9.29 9.24 17.20
CA GLN A 215 -10.35 9.45 16.20
C GLN A 215 -10.05 8.77 14.85
N GLN A 216 -8.78 8.66 14.47
CA GLN A 216 -8.38 8.01 13.22
C GLN A 216 -8.33 6.48 13.34
N LEU A 217 -8.16 5.95 14.55
CA LEU A 217 -7.85 4.54 14.80
C LEU A 217 -8.80 3.54 14.11
N PRO A 218 -10.14 3.71 14.11
CA PRO A 218 -11.04 2.78 13.42
C PRO A 218 -10.77 2.68 11.91
N TYR A 219 -10.40 3.80 11.27
CA TYR A 219 -10.07 3.83 9.85
C TYR A 219 -8.74 3.13 9.58
N LEU A 220 -7.75 3.32 10.46
CA LEU A 220 -6.44 2.67 10.33
C LEU A 220 -6.55 1.16 10.52
N GLN A 221 -7.31 0.70 11.52
CA GLN A 221 -7.56 -0.72 11.77
C GLN A 221 -8.22 -1.37 10.54
N SER A 222 -9.30 -0.77 10.03
CA SER A 222 -9.98 -1.23 8.81
C SER A 222 -9.03 -1.24 7.60
N PHE A 223 -8.19 -0.22 7.45
CA PHE A 223 -7.24 -0.14 6.33
C PHE A 223 -6.14 -1.19 6.44
N SER A 224 -5.62 -1.44 7.65
CA SER A 224 -4.55 -2.40 7.94
C SER A 224 -4.94 -3.85 7.63
N ALA A 225 -6.24 -4.17 7.63
CA ALA A 225 -6.73 -5.47 7.20
C ALA A 225 -6.40 -5.79 5.73
N SER A 226 -6.07 -4.78 4.92
CA SER A 226 -5.59 -4.95 3.56
C SER A 226 -4.06 -4.95 3.47
N GLY A 227 -3.48 -5.74 2.56
CA GLY A 227 -2.03 -5.78 2.36
C GLY A 227 -1.44 -4.42 1.92
N LEU A 228 -2.21 -3.63 1.17
CA LEU A 228 -1.84 -2.25 0.84
C LEU A 228 -1.80 -1.38 2.10
N GLY A 229 -2.85 -1.41 2.92
CA GLY A 229 -2.94 -0.58 4.12
C GLY A 229 -1.94 -0.96 5.20
N ALA A 230 -1.73 -2.26 5.46
CA ALA A 230 -0.70 -2.72 6.39
C ALA A 230 0.70 -2.21 6.00
N ARG A 231 1.05 -2.33 4.72
CA ARG A 231 2.33 -1.81 4.20
C ARG A 231 2.39 -0.28 4.29
N TRP A 232 1.32 0.39 3.89
CA TRP A 232 1.23 1.86 3.89
C TRP A 232 1.45 2.43 5.30
N LEU A 233 0.76 1.89 6.30
CA LEU A 233 0.91 2.30 7.70
C LEU A 233 2.32 2.03 8.24
N LYS A 234 2.89 0.86 7.92
CA LYS A 234 4.28 0.54 8.26
C LYS A 234 5.26 1.54 7.66
N GLU A 235 5.06 1.90 6.39
CA GLU A 235 5.91 2.88 5.68
C GLU A 235 5.80 4.29 6.27
N LEU A 236 4.63 4.65 6.83
CA LEU A 236 4.46 5.88 7.59
C LEU A 236 4.96 5.81 9.04
N GLY A 237 5.47 4.66 9.49
CA GLY A 237 5.90 4.46 10.88
C GLY A 237 4.75 4.42 11.89
N ILE A 238 3.53 4.09 11.45
CA ILE A 238 2.35 3.99 12.30
C ILE A 238 2.18 2.55 12.76
N GLU A 239 2.40 2.32 14.05
CA GLU A 239 2.08 1.07 14.72
C GLU A 239 0.66 1.14 15.30
N LEU A 240 -0.14 0.11 15.04
CA LEU A 240 -1.47 -0.01 15.63
C LEU A 240 -1.37 -0.67 17.02
N PRO A 241 -2.19 -0.23 17.99
CA PRO A 241 -2.35 -0.96 19.25
C PRO A 241 -2.79 -2.39 18.94
N LYS A 242 -2.13 -3.37 19.56
CA LYS A 242 -2.56 -4.77 19.47
C LYS A 242 -3.88 -4.94 20.20
N ASP A 243 -4.82 -5.66 19.60
CA ASP A 243 -6.04 -6.03 20.30
C ASP A 243 -5.68 -6.88 21.53
N PRO A 244 -6.16 -6.53 22.74
CA PRO A 244 -5.88 -7.32 23.94
C PRO A 244 -6.48 -8.74 23.90
N GLU A 245 -7.37 -9.05 22.94
CA GLU A 245 -7.97 -10.38 22.78
C GLU A 245 -7.05 -11.41 22.09
N GLU A 246 -5.93 -11.01 21.46
CA GLU A 246 -4.96 -11.96 20.90
C GLU A 246 -3.97 -12.52 21.94
N GLU A 247 -3.94 -12.01 23.17
CA GLU A 247 -3.04 -12.50 24.23
C GLU A 247 -3.66 -13.60 25.11
N GLU A 248 -4.98 -13.84 25.06
CA GLU A 248 -5.63 -14.87 25.90
C GLU A 248 -5.71 -16.28 25.26
N GLU A 249 -5.45 -16.42 23.95
CA GLU A 249 -5.57 -17.71 23.24
C GLU A 249 -4.27 -18.56 23.24
N ASN A 250 -3.24 -18.18 24.03
CA ASN A 250 -1.98 -18.92 24.10
C ASN A 250 -1.58 -19.37 25.54
N THR A 251 -2.57 -19.49 26.42
CA THR A 251 -2.42 -20.13 27.74
C THR A 251 -3.53 -21.15 27.98
N GLU A 252 -3.68 -22.13 27.08
CA GLU A 252 -4.33 -23.41 27.42
C GLU A 252 -3.29 -24.51 27.60
N GLU A 253 -3.08 -24.83 28.87
CA GLU A 253 -2.86 -26.16 29.44
C GLU A 253 -1.74 -27.04 28.84
N LYS A 254 -0.56 -26.96 29.48
CA LYS A 254 0.25 -28.17 29.69
C LYS A 254 -0.52 -29.12 30.62
N PRO A 255 -0.82 -30.37 30.23
CA PRO A 255 -1.11 -31.38 31.22
C PRO A 255 0.20 -31.71 31.96
N GLU A 256 0.22 -31.47 33.27
CA GLU A 256 1.17 -32.09 34.19
C GLU A 256 0.93 -33.61 34.18
N GLU A 257 1.73 -34.36 33.42
CA GLU A 257 1.94 -35.77 33.70
C GLU A 257 2.93 -35.91 34.87
N ALA A 258 2.40 -36.09 36.08
CA ALA A 258 3.11 -36.73 37.18
C ALA A 258 2.14 -37.34 38.20
N SER A 259 1.93 -38.66 38.13
CA SER A 259 1.88 -39.54 39.31
C SER A 259 1.72 -41.00 38.88
N ALA A 260 2.86 -41.71 38.85
CA ALA A 260 2.88 -43.15 39.02
C ALA A 260 3.82 -43.43 40.21
N ASP A 261 3.28 -43.30 41.41
CA ASP A 261 3.90 -43.86 42.63
C ASP A 261 3.47 -45.32 42.74
N GLU A 262 4.37 -46.23 42.36
CA GLU A 262 4.44 -47.57 42.93
C GLU A 262 5.37 -47.51 44.15
N GLU A 263 4.81 -47.28 45.33
CA GLU A 263 5.45 -47.68 46.59
C GLU A 263 4.73 -48.91 47.15
N THR A 264 5.43 -50.03 47.08
CA THR A 264 5.14 -51.28 47.78
C THR A 264 5.10 -51.06 49.31
N GLU A 265 3.98 -51.45 49.93
CA GLU A 265 3.82 -51.60 51.38
C GLU A 265 4.83 -52.59 51.96
N PRO A 266 5.33 -52.32 53.18
CA PRO A 266 5.63 -53.36 54.14
C PRO A 266 4.80 -53.15 55.41
N GLU A 267 3.88 -54.07 55.70
CA GLU A 267 3.43 -54.28 57.08
C GLU A 267 3.57 -55.75 57.49
N LYS A 268 4.31 -55.93 58.58
CA LYS A 268 4.48 -57.17 59.32
C LYS A 268 3.28 -57.36 60.24
N GLU A 269 2.72 -58.56 60.29
CA GLU A 269 2.17 -59.10 61.54
C GLU A 269 2.61 -60.55 61.71
N GLU A 270 3.26 -60.82 62.85
CA GLU A 270 3.63 -62.13 63.37
C GLU A 270 2.38 -62.90 63.84
N ASN A 271 2.28 -64.21 63.57
CA ASN A 271 2.24 -65.26 64.60
C ASN A 271 1.86 -66.66 64.07
N LYS A 272 2.58 -67.64 64.64
CA LYS A 272 2.43 -69.12 64.63
C LYS A 272 3.01 -69.93 63.47
#